data_AF-A0A2S6SDR9-F1
#
_entry.id   AF-A0A2S6SDR9-F1
#
_cell.length_a   1.000
_cell.length_b   1.000
_cell.length_c   1.000
_cell.angle_alpha   90.00
_cell.angle_beta   90.00
_cell.angle_gamma   90.00
#
_symmetry.space_group_name_H-M   'P 1'
#
loop_
_entity.id
_entity.type
_entity.pdbx_description
1 polymer ?
#
loop_
_entity_poly.entity_id
_entity_poly.type
_entity_poly.pdbx_seq_one_letter_code
_entity_poly.pdbx_strand_id
1 'polypeptide(L)'
;MIDRALLAEKLGYASVSIPEHHLVNLLMMPSPLQMAVKLATLTSKINIVTSVSVLPLHDMRTFAGEVAIAYILTEGRLILGVGRGAFAWL
;
A
#
# COMPACT_ATOMS: atom_id res chain seq x y z
N MET A 1 11.31 4.65 -2.75
CA MET A 1 10.36 4.32 -1.65
C MET A 1 10.97 3.38 -0.63
N ILE A 2 11.56 2.26 -1.05
CA ILE A 2 12.20 1.25 -0.17
C ILE A 2 13.17 1.88 0.84
N ASP A 3 14.16 2.65 0.38
CA ASP A 3 15.17 3.24 1.29
C ASP A 3 14.56 4.17 2.33
N ARG A 4 13.51 4.91 1.94
CA ARG A 4 12.78 5.80 2.86
C ARG A 4 12.00 5.01 3.90
N ALA A 5 11.41 3.88 3.53
CA ALA A 5 10.71 3.00 4.48
C ALA A 5 11.69 2.35 5.47
N LEU A 6 12.85 1.88 4.99
CA LEU A 6 13.92 1.36 5.83
C LEU A 6 14.45 2.42 6.81
N LEU A 7 14.65 3.65 6.34
CA LEU A 7 15.07 4.76 7.17
C LEU A 7 13.98 5.13 8.19
N ALA A 8 12.71 5.18 7.78
CA ALA A 8 11.60 5.47 8.67
C ALA A 8 11.49 4.44 9.81
N GLU A 9 11.68 3.14 9.52
CA GLU A 9 11.73 2.10 10.56
C GLU A 9 12.91 2.34 11.51
N LYS A 10 14.11 2.62 11.00
CA LYS A 10 15.29 2.93 11.83
C LYS A 10 15.11 4.14 12.73
N LEU A 11 14.35 5.14 12.25
CA LEU A 11 14.02 6.35 13.00
C LEU A 11 12.84 6.16 13.96
N GLY A 12 12.22 4.97 14.01
CA GLY A 12 11.15 4.67 14.96
C GLY A 12 9.77 5.20 14.56
N TYR A 13 9.54 5.49 13.28
CA TYR A 13 8.20 5.86 12.80
C TYR A 13 7.23 4.68 12.95
N ALA A 14 5.99 4.97 13.32
CA ALA A 14 4.97 3.94 13.51
C ALA A 14 4.50 3.29 12.18
N SER A 15 4.54 4.05 11.08
CA SER A 15 3.98 3.60 9.81
C SER A 15 4.59 4.30 8.59
N VAL A 16 4.56 3.62 7.45
CA VAL A 16 4.81 4.19 6.11
C VAL A 16 3.54 4.10 5.26
N SER A 17 3.31 5.09 4.39
CA SER A 17 2.13 5.15 3.53
C SER A 17 2.48 4.95 2.06
N ILE A 18 1.69 4.13 1.36
CA ILE A 18 1.82 3.81 -0.07
C ILE A 18 0.59 4.36 -0.81
N PRO A 19 0.74 5.32 -1.72
CA PRO A 19 -0.36 5.82 -2.53
C PRO A 19 -0.68 4.87 -3.67
N GLU A 20 -1.90 4.91 -4.19
CA GLU A 20 -2.25 4.25 -5.46
C GLU A 20 -2.45 5.31 -6.55
N HIS A 21 -1.74 5.13 -7.66
CA HIS A 21 -1.82 6.03 -8.81
C HIS A 21 -1.72 5.25 -10.11
N HIS A 22 -2.65 5.54 -11.03
CA HIS A 22 -2.73 4.96 -12.36
C HIS A 22 -2.77 6.09 -13.38
N LEU A 23 -1.95 6.00 -14.44
CA LEU A 23 -1.99 6.91 -15.60
C LEU A 23 -1.77 8.41 -15.27
N VAL A 24 -1.09 8.72 -14.17
CA VAL A 24 -0.71 10.09 -13.78
C VAL A 24 0.82 10.22 -13.79
N ASN A 25 1.35 11.26 -14.44
CA ASN A 25 2.78 11.53 -14.57
C ASN A 25 3.46 12.08 -13.29
N LEU A 26 2.88 11.84 -12.11
CA LEU A 26 3.39 12.33 -10.82
C LEU A 26 4.03 11.21 -9.99
N LEU A 27 3.35 10.07 -9.88
CA LEU A 27 3.77 8.94 -9.06
C LEU A 27 3.32 7.65 -9.75
N MET A 28 4.27 6.77 -10.09
CA MET A 28 3.94 5.42 -10.59
C MET A 28 3.86 4.45 -9.42
N MET A 29 2.64 4.19 -8.93
CA MET A 29 2.37 3.16 -7.93
C MET A 29 1.05 2.44 -8.27
N PRO A 30 1.07 1.55 -9.27
CA PRO A 30 -0.15 0.88 -9.76
C PRO A 30 -0.61 -0.26 -8.85
N SER A 31 0.25 -0.77 -7.97
CA SER A 31 -0.09 -1.86 -7.06
C SER A 31 0.45 -1.59 -5.64
N PRO A 32 -0.31 -0.92 -4.79
CA PRO A 32 0.11 -0.63 -3.41
C PRO A 32 0.27 -1.91 -2.58
N LEU A 33 -0.53 -2.95 -2.83
CA LEU A 33 -0.44 -4.23 -2.12
C LEU A 33 0.86 -4.98 -2.43
N GLN A 34 1.31 -5.01 -3.69
CA GLN A 34 2.59 -5.63 -4.04
C GLN A 34 3.77 -4.87 -3.41
N MET A 35 3.71 -3.54 -3.42
CA MET A 35 4.72 -2.74 -2.72
C MET A 35 4.68 -2.99 -1.21
N ALA A 36 3.50 -3.15 -0.61
CA ALA A 36 3.37 -3.46 0.80
C ALA A 36 4.03 -4.79 1.16
N VAL A 37 3.78 -5.85 0.38
CA VAL A 37 4.45 -7.14 0.54
C VAL A 37 5.97 -6.98 0.42
N LYS A 38 6.47 -6.23 -0.58
CA LYS A 38 7.90 -5.99 -0.73
C LYS A 38 8.52 -5.25 0.45
N LEU A 39 7.83 -4.24 1.00
CA LEU A 39 8.31 -3.52 2.18
C LEU A 39 8.31 -4.43 3.41
N ALA A 40 7.31 -5.31 3.54
CA ALA A 40 7.27 -6.26 4.64
C ALA A 40 8.46 -7.24 4.63
N THR A 41 8.96 -7.67 3.47
CA THR A 41 10.16 -8.53 3.42
C THR A 41 11.45 -7.82 3.85
N LEU A 42 11.45 -6.49 3.91
CA LEU A 42 12.63 -5.66 4.19
C LEU A 42 12.56 -4.97 5.55
N THR A 43 11.40 -5.01 6.20
CA THR A 43 11.12 -4.31 7.47
C THR A 43 10.55 -5.30 8.47
N SER A 44 10.72 -5.02 9.75
CA SER A 44 10.38 -5.97 10.83
C SER A 44 9.32 -5.47 11.81
N LYS A 45 9.07 -4.16 11.86
CA LYS A 45 8.25 -3.52 12.89
C LYS A 45 7.30 -2.48 12.34
N ILE A 46 7.72 -1.72 11.33
CA ILE A 46 6.90 -0.60 10.84
C ILE A 46 5.61 -1.11 10.19
N ASN A 47 4.49 -0.43 10.48
CA ASN A 47 3.22 -0.70 9.82
C ASN A 47 3.23 -0.14 8.39
N ILE A 48 2.48 -0.78 7.51
CA ILE A 48 2.44 -0.44 6.10
C ILE A 48 1.02 -0.08 5.74
N VAL A 49 0.78 1.17 5.37
CA VAL A 49 -0.56 1.73 5.15
C VAL A 49 -0.77 1.96 3.66
N THR A 50 -1.90 1.52 3.11
CA THR A 50 -2.34 2.00 1.79
C THR A 50 -3.05 3.35 1.96
N SER A 51 -2.55 4.40 1.32
CA SER A 51 -3.07 5.78 1.48
C SER A 51 -3.20 6.45 0.11
N VAL A 52 -4.17 6.04 -0.70
CA VAL A 52 -5.27 5.09 -0.44
C VAL A 52 -5.30 3.99 -1.50
N SER A 53 -5.90 2.85 -1.20
CA SER A 53 -6.41 1.94 -2.23
C SER A 53 -7.71 2.49 -2.83
N VAL A 54 -7.73 2.69 -4.14
CA VAL A 54 -8.85 3.33 -4.87
C VAL A 54 -9.86 2.26 -5.25
N LEU A 55 -10.81 1.97 -4.35
CA LEU A 55 -11.74 0.84 -4.49
C LEU A 55 -12.46 0.77 -5.84
N PRO A 56 -12.93 1.89 -6.45
CA PRO A 56 -13.63 1.81 -7.73
C PRO A 56 -12.79 1.29 -8.91
N LEU A 57 -11.46 1.19 -8.78
CA LEU A 57 -10.58 0.65 -9.82
C LEU A 57 -10.42 -0.88 -9.77
N HIS A 58 -10.90 -1.53 -8.72
CA HIS A 58 -10.69 -2.96 -8.49
C HIS A 58 -11.99 -3.76 -8.62
N ASP A 59 -11.88 -5.02 -9.06
CA ASP A 59 -12.96 -5.98 -8.86
C ASP A 59 -12.96 -6.44 -7.40
N MET A 60 -14.02 -6.12 -6.66
CA MET A 60 -14.08 -6.39 -5.22
C MET A 60 -13.95 -7.87 -4.85
N ARG A 61 -14.33 -8.78 -5.76
CA ARG A 61 -14.25 -10.23 -5.52
C ARG A 61 -12.80 -10.71 -5.48
N THR A 62 -11.97 -10.20 -6.38
CA THR A 62 -10.54 -10.53 -6.42
C THR A 62 -9.77 -9.71 -5.39
N PHE A 63 -10.08 -8.42 -5.29
CA PHE A 63 -9.38 -7.49 -4.41
C PHE A 63 -9.45 -7.91 -2.93
N ALA A 64 -10.60 -8.41 -2.47
CA ALA A 64 -10.72 -8.92 -1.11
C ALA A 64 -9.73 -10.07 -0.83
N GLY A 65 -9.54 -10.97 -1.80
CA GLY A 65 -8.57 -12.06 -1.72
C GLY A 65 -7.12 -11.55 -1.74
N GLU A 66 -6.83 -10.57 -2.60
CA GLU A 66 -5.50 -9.94 -2.68
C GLU A 66 -5.13 -9.23 -1.37
N VAL A 67 -6.07 -8.49 -0.78
CA VAL A 67 -5.89 -7.86 0.53
C VAL A 67 -5.64 -8.90 1.61
N ALA A 68 -6.41 -9.98 1.64
CA ALA A 68 -6.25 -11.04 2.64
C ALA A 68 -4.85 -11.69 2.55
N ILE A 69 -4.39 -12.01 1.34
CA ILE A 69 -3.05 -12.53 1.11
C ILE A 69 -1.98 -11.51 1.51
N ALA A 70 -2.14 -10.24 1.12
CA ALA A 70 -1.19 -9.19 1.48
C ALA A 70 -1.11 -8.99 3.01
N TYR A 71 -2.23 -9.06 3.73
CA TYR A 71 -2.25 -8.98 5.19
C TYR A 71 -1.46 -10.13 5.83
N ILE A 72 -1.62 -11.36 5.34
CA ILE A 72 -0.85 -12.52 5.82
C ILE A 72 0.64 -12.36 5.51
N LEU A 73 0.98 -12.00 4.27
CA LEU A 73 2.37 -11.84 3.82
C LEU A 73 3.09 -10.65 4.47
N THR A 74 2.35 -9.71 5.04
CA THR A 74 2.89 -8.59 5.82
C THR A 74 2.95 -8.91 7.32
N GLU A 75 2.65 -10.14 7.72
CA GLU A 75 2.61 -10.58 9.13
C GLU A 75 1.66 -9.71 9.98
N GLY A 76 0.52 -9.30 9.38
CA GLY A 76 -0.49 -8.47 10.03
C GLY A 76 -0.14 -6.98 10.13
N ARG A 77 0.96 -6.52 9.51
CA ARG A 77 1.38 -5.10 9.54
C ARG A 77 0.71 -4.23 8.48
N LEU A 78 -0.07 -4.82 7.57
CA LEU A 78 -0.84 -4.07 6.58
C LEU A 78 -2.05 -3.39 7.23
N ILE A 79 -2.13 -2.07 7.06
CA ILE A 79 -3.30 -1.25 7.37
C ILE A 79 -3.92 -0.82 6.04
N LEU A 80 -5.10 -1.36 5.74
CA LEU A 80 -5.81 -1.04 4.50
C LEU A 80 -6.54 0.31 4.63
N GLY A 81 -5.93 1.39 4.15
CA GLY A 81 -6.65 2.63 3.89
C GLY A 81 -7.26 2.63 2.49
N VAL A 82 -8.53 3.00 2.40
CA VAL A 82 -9.34 2.94 1.18
C VAL A 82 -9.94 4.30 0.85
N GLY A 83 -10.23 4.53 -0.44
CA GLY A 83 -10.87 5.75 -0.89
C GLY A 83 -11.57 5.61 -2.23
N ARG A 84 -12.35 6.63 -2.58
CA ARG A 84 -13.13 6.70 -3.84
C ARG A 84 -12.33 7.21 -5.05
N GLY A 85 -11.09 7.67 -4.83
CA GLY A 85 -10.29 8.38 -5.82
C GLY A 85 -10.51 9.90 -5.76
N ALA A 86 -9.47 10.66 -6.11
CA ALA A 86 -9.50 12.13 -6.09
C ALA A 86 -9.95 12.76 -7.42
N PHE A 87 -9.90 12.00 -8.51
CA PHE A 87 -10.24 12.46 -9.85
C PHE A 87 -11.57 11.85 -10.27
N ALA A 88 -12.42 12.65 -10.91
CA ALA A 88 -13.59 12.13 -11.61
C ALA A 88 -13.12 11.22 -12.76
N TRP A 89 -13.94 10.22 -13.10
CA TRP A 89 -13.74 9.42 -14.30
C TRP A 89 -13.60 10.37 -15.51
N LEU A 90 -12.49 10.26 -16.23
CA LEU A 90 -12.32 10.91 -17.54
C LEU A 90 -13.28 10.29 -18.56
#